data_AF-A0A661GT54-F1
#
_entry.id   AF-A0A661GT54-F1
#
_cell.length_a   1.000
_cell.length_b   1.000
_cell.length_c   1.000
_cell.angle_alpha   90.00
_cell.angle_beta   90.00
_cell.angle_gamma   90.00
#
_symmetry.space_group_name_H-M   'P 1'
#
loop_
_entity.id
_entity.type
_entity.pdbx_description
1 polymer ?
#
loop_
_entity_poly.entity_id
_entity_poly.type
_entity_poly.pdbx_seq_one_letter_code
_entity_poly.pdbx_strand_id
1 'polypeptide(L)' 'MAEFKFPVDASQIMLFARSVGDNNAIYHDAEYASGTDVKGIVAPPTFVQASAQYDPKFPLRPTIG' A
#
# COMPACT_ATOMS: atom_id res chain seq x y z
N MET A 1 -17.63 4.05 12.50
CA MET A 1 -17.29 3.65 11.12
C MET A 1 -16.11 4.47 10.67
N ALA A 2 -15.21 3.95 9.82
CA ALA A 2 -14.09 4.73 9.30
C ALA A 2 -14.62 5.90 8.44
N GLU A 3 -14.02 7.08 8.59
CA GLU A 3 -14.44 8.31 7.91
C GLU A 3 -14.12 8.29 6.39
N PHE A 4 -13.23 7.40 5.96
CA PHE A 4 -12.84 7.18 4.58
C PHE A 4 -12.54 5.69 4.31
N LYS A 5 -12.45 5.33 3.02
CA LYS A 5 -12.03 4.00 2.57
C LYS A 5 -10.67 4.08 1.91
N PHE A 6 -9.70 3.34 2.45
CA PHE A 6 -8.40 3.14 1.84
C PHE A 6 -8.39 1.76 1.15
N PRO A 7 -8.47 1.70 -0.19
CA PRO A 7 -8.33 0.44 -0.90
C PRO A 7 -6.92 -0.11 -0.71
N VAL A 8 -6.80 -1.43 -0.65
CA VAL A 8 -5.52 -2.13 -0.61
C VAL A 8 -5.52 -3.12 -1.76
N ASP A 9 -4.73 -2.83 -2.78
CA ASP A 9 -4.59 -3.68 -3.97
C ASP A 9 -3.12 -3.86 -4.35
N ALA A 10 -2.84 -4.93 -5.10
CA ALA A 10 -1.49 -5.31 -5.49
C ALA A 10 -0.75 -4.22 -6.29
N SER A 11 -1.46 -3.40 -7.08
CA SER A 11 -0.83 -2.33 -7.87
C SER A 11 -0.34 -1.22 -6.96
N GLN A 12 -1.16 -0.82 -5.97
CA GLN A 12 -0.76 0.19 -4.99
C GLN A 12 0.37 -0.27 -4.08
N ILE A 13 0.32 -1.53 -3.65
CA ILE A 13 1.40 -2.15 -2.86
C ILE A 13 2.72 -2.12 -3.64
N MET A 14 2.70 -2.54 -4.91
CA MET A 14 3.88 -2.55 -5.78
C MET A 14 4.41 -1.13 -6.05
N LEU A 15 3.53 -0.16 -6.31
CA LEU A 15 3.93 1.23 -6.52
C LEU A 15 4.55 1.84 -5.26
N PHE A 16 4.00 1.55 -4.08
CA PHE A 16 4.56 2.01 -2.81
C PHE A 16 5.94 1.38 -2.53
N ALA A 17 6.07 0.06 -2.69
CA ALA A 17 7.35 -0.62 -2.50
C ALA A 17 8.45 0.01 -3.39
N ARG A 18 8.14 0.31 -4.64
CA ARG A 18 9.04 1.02 -5.56
C ARG A 18 9.36 2.44 -5.12
N SER A 19 8.39 3.21 -4.61
CA SER A 19 8.61 4.61 -4.21
C SER A 19 9.52 4.75 -3.00
N VAL A 20 9.57 3.73 -2.13
CA VAL A 20 10.48 3.67 -0.98
C VAL A 20 11.76 2.87 -1.24
N GLY A 21 11.95 2.35 -2.45
CA GLY A 21 13.13 1.58 -2.85
C GLY A 21 13.20 0.17 -2.26
N ASP A 22 12.08 -0.41 -1.85
CA ASP A 22 12.00 -1.79 -1.35
C ASP A 22 11.71 -2.77 -2.50
N ASN A 23 12.69 -3.60 -2.83
CA ASN A 23 12.62 -4.57 -3.91
C ASN A 23 12.26 -6.00 -3.44
N ASN A 24 11.67 -6.16 -2.26
CA ASN A 24 11.24 -7.48 -1.81
C ASN A 24 10.15 -8.05 -2.72
N ALA A 25 10.39 -9.25 -3.27
CA ALA A 25 9.50 -9.95 -4.18
C ALA A 25 8.11 -10.22 -3.57
N ILE A 26 8.01 -10.32 -2.23
CA ILE A 26 6.74 -10.55 -1.52
C ILE A 26 5.67 -9.47 -1.79
N TYR A 27 6.08 -8.28 -2.25
CA TYR A 27 5.19 -7.15 -2.50
C TYR A 27 4.69 -7.05 -3.95
N HIS A 28 5.20 -7.88 -4.87
CA HIS A 28 4.86 -7.72 -6.29
C HIS A 28 4.86 -9.01 -7.12
N ASP A 29 5.53 -10.07 -6.65
CA ASP A 29 5.56 -11.37 -7.32
C ASP A 29 4.59 -12.34 -6.62
N ALA A 30 3.47 -12.63 -7.28
CA ALA A 30 2.44 -13.51 -6.77
C ALA A 30 2.89 -14.98 -6.69
N GLU A 31 3.75 -15.43 -7.63
CA GLU A 31 4.26 -16.80 -7.63
C GLU A 31 5.22 -16.99 -6.46
N TYR A 32 6.18 -16.07 -6.29
CA TYR A 32 7.06 -16.05 -5.13
C TYR A 32 6.28 -16.00 -3.82
N ALA A 33 5.33 -15.06 -3.70
CA ALA A 33 4.56 -14.90 -2.47
C ALA A 33 3.66 -16.11 -2.14
N SER A 34 3.16 -16.83 -3.15
CA SER A 34 2.38 -18.05 -2.95
C SER A 34 3.17 -19.19 -2.27
N GLY A 35 4.49 -19.19 -2.45
CA GLY A 35 5.41 -20.14 -1.81
C GLY A 35 5.83 -19.77 -0.38
N THR A 36 5.35 -18.64 0.15
CA THR A 36 5.66 -18.16 1.51
C THR A 36 4.52 -18.42 2.49
N ASP A 37 4.74 -18.20 3.78
CA ASP A 37 3.71 -18.38 4.82
C ASP A 37 2.46 -17.50 4.62
N VAL A 38 2.61 -16.35 3.97
CA VAL A 38 1.49 -15.42 3.70
C VAL A 38 0.67 -15.80 2.48
N LYS A 39 1.18 -16.71 1.63
CA LYS A 39 0.50 -17.31 0.47
C LYS A 39 -0.06 -16.33 -0.57
N GLY A 40 0.43 -15.09 -0.59
CA GLY A 40 -0.03 -14.05 -1.49
C GLY A 40 0.67 -12.71 -1.23
N ILE A 41 0.46 -11.75 -2.13
CA ILE A 41 1.04 -10.41 -1.98
C ILE A 41 0.49 -9.74 -0.72
N VAL A 42 1.39 -9.22 0.10
CA VAL A 42 1.05 -8.48 1.32
C VAL A 42 1.54 -7.04 1.22
N ALA A 43 0.90 -6.13 1.95
CA ALA A 43 1.35 -4.75 2.01
C ALA A 43 2.59 -4.62 2.92
N PRO A 44 3.60 -3.80 2.55
CA PRO A 44 4.66 -3.39 3.46
C PRO A 44 4.07 -2.83 4.77
N PRO A 45 4.68 -3.06 5.95
CA PRO A 45 4.15 -2.56 7.21
C PRO A 45 3.93 -1.04 7.25
N THR A 46 4.73 -0.29 6.49
CA THR A 46 4.63 1.18 6.37
C THR A 46 3.64 1.65 5.30
N PHE A 47 3.05 0.76 4.49
CA PHE A 47 2.08 1.09 3.43
C PHE A 47 0.87 1.85 3.95
N VAL A 48 0.50 1.62 5.23
CA VAL A 48 -0.60 2.34 5.90
C VAL A 48 -0.42 3.87 5.85
N GLN A 49 0.81 4.38 5.72
CA GLN A 49 1.07 5.82 5.58
C GLN A 49 0.47 6.40 4.28
N ALA A 50 0.32 5.60 3.22
CA ALA A 50 -0.32 6.03 1.99
C ALA A 50 -1.82 6.37 2.17
N SER A 51 -2.46 5.86 3.24
CA SER A 51 -3.86 6.17 3.58
C SER A 51 -4.10 7.66 3.85
N ALA A 52 -3.05 8.42 4.17
CA ALA A 52 -3.09 9.88 4.34
C ALA A 52 -3.67 10.62 3.12
N GLN A 53 -3.54 10.05 1.92
CA GLN A 53 -4.12 10.62 0.69
C GLN A 53 -5.65 10.42 0.59
N TYR A 54 -6.20 9.52 1.39
CA TYR A 54 -7.64 9.20 1.42
C TYR A 54 -8.37 9.88 2.58
N ASP A 55 -7.65 10.33 3.60
CA ASP A 55 -8.22 11.09 4.70
C ASP A 55 -8.51 12.54 4.27
N PRO A 56 -9.80 12.95 4.19
CA PRO A 56 -10.15 14.30 3.74
C PRO A 56 -9.61 15.39 4.68
N LYS A 57 -9.32 15.07 5.94
CA LYS A 57 -8.85 15.97 6.99
C LYS A 57 -7.33 15.94 7.19
N PHE A 58 -6.61 15.10 6.44
CA PHE A 58 -5.16 15.00 6.63
C PHE A 58 -4.48 16.34 6.28
N PRO A 59 -3.73 16.96 7.22
CA PRO A 59 -3.27 18.35 7.06
C PRO A 59 -2.36 18.59 5.86
N LEU A 60 -1.65 17.55 5.41
CA LEU A 60 -0.72 17.64 4.27
C LEU A 60 -1.31 17.09 2.97
N ARG A 61 -2.59 16.69 2.96
CA ARG A 61 -3.24 16.20 1.74
C ARG A 61 -3.57 17.40 0.84
N PRO A 62 -3.09 17.43 -0.41
CA PRO A 62 -3.45 18.49 -1.34
C PRO A 62 -4.97 18.57 -1.57
N THR A 63 -5.51 19.79 -1.58
CA THR A 63 -6.92 20.07 -1.87
C THR A 63 -7.06 20.82 -3.19
N ILE A 64 -8.13 20.52 -3.93
CA ILE A 64 -8.51 21.33 -5.10
C ILE A 64 -8.94 22.71 -4.59
N GLY A 65 -8.47 23.78 -5.25
CA GLY A 65 -8.82 25.17 -4.94
C GLY A 65 -10.15 25.59 -5.53
#